data_AF-A0A2G9MDA4-F1
#
_entry.id   AF-A0A2G9MDA4-F1
#
_cell.length_a   1.000
_cell.length_b   1.000
_cell.length_c   1.000
_cell.angle_alpha   90.00
_cell.angle_beta   90.00
_cell.angle_gamma   90.00
#
_symmetry.space_group_name_H-M   'P 1'
#
loop_
_entity.id
_entity.type
_entity.pdbx_description
1 polymer ?
#
loop_
_entity_poly.entity_id
_entity_poly.type
_entity_poly.pdbx_seq_one_letter_code
_entity_poly.pdbx_strand_id
1 'polypeptide(L)'
;MNKMVAKKKKTTRKRVAKQHTSHKNVEKKEIEPAYMVQLSDPKLVRKDLLESLREVIIFMQGYEKFRRIQEEKIALFTQLRVEVKQLSILVNDKLRKYLPKGKLRAVSPQKKEEEPYDSHDEQPPFATGAPPSVSAPPSPQEPEEDNLAQLEGQLRDIERQLQGIR
;
A
#
# COMPACT_ATOMS: atom_id res chain seq x y z
N MET A 1 62.51 36.75 54.41
CA MET A 1 63.92 36.53 54.77
C MET A 1 64.42 35.23 54.14
N ASN A 2 65.58 35.30 53.46
CA ASN A 2 66.73 34.37 53.46
C ASN A 2 66.51 32.94 54.03
N LYS A 3 67.17 31.88 53.58
CA LYS A 3 68.11 31.51 52.50
C LYS A 3 68.50 30.04 52.83
N MET A 4 69.10 29.37 51.86
CA MET A 4 70.02 28.22 52.02
C MET A 4 69.44 26.81 52.14
N VAL A 5 70.08 25.73 51.67
CA VAL A 5 71.10 25.45 50.62
C VAL A 5 71.20 23.90 50.58
N ALA A 6 71.22 23.38 49.36
CA ALA A 6 71.74 22.12 48.82
C ALA A 6 72.45 21.06 49.69
N LYS A 7 72.23 19.78 49.32
CA LYS A 7 73.27 18.74 49.07
C LYS A 7 72.77 17.83 47.92
N LYS A 8 73.37 17.84 46.71
CA LYS A 8 74.40 16.92 46.15
C LYS A 8 74.15 15.46 46.57
N LYS A 9 74.09 14.41 45.75
CA LYS A 9 74.79 13.91 44.53
C LYS A 9 74.17 12.48 44.34
N LYS A 10 74.07 11.78 43.21
CA LYS A 10 75.08 11.34 42.24
C LYS A 10 74.36 10.43 41.21
N THR A 11 74.86 10.51 39.99
CA THR A 11 74.57 9.76 38.77
C THR A 11 74.67 8.24 38.88
N THR A 12 73.77 7.51 38.22
CA THR A 12 74.05 6.18 37.63
C THR A 12 73.34 6.06 36.28
N ARG A 13 74.15 6.09 35.21
CA ARG A 13 73.74 5.79 33.83
C ARG A 13 73.28 4.33 33.78
N LYS A 14 71.98 4.09 33.60
CA LYS A 14 71.45 2.76 33.28
C LYS A 14 71.29 2.64 31.76
N ARG A 15 72.00 1.66 31.21
CA ARG A 15 72.12 1.35 29.78
C ARG A 15 70.74 1.14 29.17
N VAL A 16 70.46 1.82 28.06
CA VAL A 16 69.30 1.56 27.20
C VAL A 16 69.55 0.22 26.50
N ALA A 17 68.91 -0.83 26.97
CA ALA A 17 68.81 -2.08 26.23
C ALA A 17 67.88 -1.82 25.04
N LYS A 18 68.45 -1.83 23.83
CA LYS A 18 67.69 -1.85 22.58
C LYS A 18 66.81 -3.10 22.63
N GLN A 19 65.51 -2.91 22.88
CA GLN A 19 64.54 -3.97 22.66
C GLN A 19 64.51 -4.23 21.16
N HIS A 20 65.10 -5.35 20.75
CA HIS A 20 64.82 -5.95 19.45
C HIS A 20 63.31 -6.18 19.40
N THR A 21 62.61 -5.39 18.60
CA THR A 21 61.27 -5.73 18.15
C THR A 21 61.41 -6.99 17.33
N SER A 22 61.20 -8.14 18.00
CA SER A 22 60.91 -9.39 17.33
C SER A 22 59.70 -9.10 16.47
N HIS A 23 59.92 -8.95 15.16
CA HIS A 23 58.88 -9.03 14.16
C HIS A 23 58.36 -10.46 14.24
N LYS A 24 57.44 -10.69 15.18
CA LYS A 24 56.61 -11.87 15.21
C LYS A 24 55.89 -11.83 13.88
N ASN A 25 56.27 -12.75 13.00
CA ASN A 25 55.68 -12.91 11.67
C ASN A 25 54.21 -13.23 11.91
N VAL A 26 53.36 -12.19 11.91
CA VAL A 26 51.92 -12.34 12.01
C VAL A 26 51.53 -12.90 10.66
N GLU A 27 51.38 -14.22 10.60
CA GLU A 27 50.71 -14.89 9.50
C GLU A 27 49.41 -14.13 9.25
N LYS A 28 49.34 -13.45 8.10
CA LYS A 28 48.12 -12.82 7.61
C LYS A 28 47.16 -13.98 7.36
N LYS A 29 46.32 -14.29 8.34
CA LYS A 29 45.13 -15.10 8.11
C LYS A 29 44.35 -14.40 7.02
N GLU A 30 44.22 -15.05 5.87
CA GLU A 30 43.37 -14.62 4.78
C GLU A 30 41.97 -14.39 5.38
N ILE A 31 41.50 -13.15 5.30
CA ILE A 31 40.13 -12.82 5.65
C ILE A 31 39.30 -13.42 4.52
N GLU A 32 38.82 -14.65 4.71
CA GLU A 32 37.80 -15.22 3.84
C GLU A 32 36.63 -14.23 3.77
N PRO A 33 36.04 -14.01 2.58
CA PRO A 33 35.05 -12.96 2.40
C PRO A 33 33.85 -13.19 3.34
N ALA A 34 33.74 -12.36 4.37
CA ALA A 34 32.66 -12.36 5.37
C ALA A 34 31.29 -11.92 4.80
N TYR A 35 31.08 -12.13 3.50
CA TYR A 35 29.92 -11.67 2.75
C TYR A 35 29.15 -12.81 2.06
N MET A 36 29.45 -14.07 2.40
CA MET A 36 28.55 -15.16 2.02
C MET A 36 27.36 -15.17 2.98
N VAL A 37 26.26 -14.53 2.57
CA VAL A 37 24.95 -14.76 3.18
C VAL A 37 24.59 -16.22 2.93
N GLN A 38 24.87 -17.07 3.91
CA GLN A 38 24.45 -18.46 3.88
C GLN A 38 22.94 -18.49 4.04
N LEU A 39 22.23 -18.71 2.94
CA LEU A 39 20.82 -19.03 2.98
C LEU A 39 20.68 -20.43 3.55
N SER A 40 20.07 -20.53 4.73
CA SER A 40 19.81 -21.81 5.41
C SER A 40 19.00 -22.75 4.53
N ASP A 41 18.00 -22.23 3.82
CA ASP A 41 17.20 -23.00 2.86
C ASP A 41 16.87 -22.18 1.61
N PRO A 42 17.64 -22.29 0.52
CA PRO A 42 17.40 -21.53 -0.71
C PRO A 42 16.06 -21.89 -1.38
N LYS A 43 15.49 -23.06 -1.06
CA LYS A 43 14.17 -23.48 -1.57
C LYS A 43 13.02 -22.69 -0.93
N LEU A 44 13.11 -22.40 0.38
CA LEU A 44 12.09 -21.62 1.08
C LEU A 44 12.10 -20.17 0.60
N VAL A 45 13.29 -19.56 0.51
CA VAL A 45 13.45 -18.19 -0.01
C VAL A 45 12.87 -18.07 -1.43
N ARG A 46 13.09 -19.08 -2.28
CA ARG A 46 12.49 -19.11 -3.62
C ARG A 46 10.97 -19.16 -3.56
N LYS A 47 10.39 -19.96 -2.67
CA LYS A 47 8.93 -20.05 -2.52
C LYS A 47 8.35 -18.70 -2.09
N ASP A 48 8.92 -18.08 -1.05
CA ASP A 48 8.45 -16.80 -0.52
C ASP A 48 8.56 -15.68 -1.56
N LEU A 49 9.63 -15.69 -2.35
CA LEU A 49 9.82 -14.74 -3.45
C LEU A 49 8.79 -14.94 -4.58
N LEU A 50 8.44 -16.18 -4.90
CA LEU A 50 7.40 -16.46 -5.90
C LEU A 50 5.98 -16.16 -5.38
N GLU A 51 5.74 -16.38 -4.10
CA GLU A 51 4.45 -16.09 -3.44
C GLU A 51 4.21 -14.58 -3.36
N SER A 52 5.21 -13.82 -2.91
CA SER A 52 5.15 -12.35 -2.93
C SER A 52 5.00 -11.79 -4.35
N LEU A 53 5.71 -12.35 -5.34
CA LEU A 53 5.53 -11.95 -6.74
C LEU A 53 4.12 -12.26 -7.25
N ARG A 54 3.55 -13.41 -6.86
CA ARG A 54 2.16 -13.77 -7.19
C ARG A 54 1.17 -12.76 -6.63
N GLU A 55 1.34 -12.34 -5.38
CA GLU A 55 0.49 -11.31 -4.76
C GLU A 55 0.58 -9.97 -5.48
N VAL A 56 1.79 -9.53 -5.84
CA VAL A 56 2.01 -8.30 -6.63
C VAL A 56 1.30 -8.39 -7.98
N ILE A 57 1.38 -9.53 -8.67
CA ILE A 57 0.70 -9.73 -9.95
C ILE A 57 -0.81 -9.65 -9.80
N ILE A 58 -1.37 -10.32 -8.79
CA ILE A 58 -2.82 -10.30 -8.51
C ILE A 58 -3.27 -8.87 -8.21
N PHE A 59 -2.51 -8.14 -7.38
CA PHE A 59 -2.78 -6.75 -7.07
C PHE A 59 -2.76 -5.87 -8.34
N MET A 60 -1.78 -6.06 -9.22
CA MET A 60 -1.69 -5.28 -10.46
C MET A 60 -2.83 -5.56 -11.43
N GLN A 61 -3.23 -6.81 -11.56
CA GLN A 61 -4.42 -7.18 -12.35
C GLN A 61 -5.70 -6.62 -11.75
N GLY A 62 -5.84 -6.64 -10.42
CA GLY A 62 -6.97 -6.04 -9.71
C GLY A 62 -7.02 -4.52 -9.91
N TYR A 63 -5.86 -3.86 -9.85
CA TYR A 63 -5.74 -2.42 -10.07
C TYR A 63 -6.17 -2.02 -11.49
N GLU A 64 -5.76 -2.76 -12.51
CA GLU A 64 -6.17 -2.50 -13.90
C GLU A 64 -7.69 -2.60 -14.07
N LYS A 65 -8.34 -3.61 -13.48
CA LYS A 65 -9.81 -3.72 -13.50
C LYS A 65 -10.47 -2.54 -12.78
N PHE A 66 -9.97 -2.20 -11.60
CA PHE A 66 -10.50 -1.08 -10.82
C PHE A 66 -10.34 0.25 -11.54
N ARG A 67 -9.20 0.48 -12.19
CA ARG A 67 -8.92 1.67 -12.99
C ARG A 67 -9.93 1.84 -14.12
N ARG A 68 -10.25 0.77 -14.87
CA ARG A 68 -11.28 0.82 -15.93
C ARG A 68 -12.64 1.25 -15.38
N ILE A 69 -13.06 0.68 -14.25
CA ILE A 69 -14.32 1.05 -13.58
C ILE A 69 -14.31 2.53 -13.15
N GLN A 70 -13.18 3.04 -12.66
CA GLN A 70 -13.07 4.46 -12.31
C GLN A 70 -13.19 5.36 -13.55
N GLU A 71 -12.52 5.00 -14.65
CA GLU A 71 -12.58 5.75 -15.90
C GLU A 71 -14.01 5.79 -16.46
N GLU A 72 -14.72 4.65 -16.45
CA GLU A 72 -16.13 4.57 -16.83
C GLU A 72 -17.04 5.43 -15.93
N LYS A 73 -16.85 5.37 -14.60
CA LYS A 73 -17.60 6.21 -13.67
C LYS A 73 -17.37 7.70 -13.94
N ILE A 74 -16.12 8.10 -14.16
CA ILE A 74 -15.78 9.50 -14.45
C ILE A 74 -16.43 9.94 -15.77
N ALA A 75 -16.38 9.11 -16.80
CA ALA A 75 -17.01 9.39 -18.08
C ALA A 75 -18.54 9.57 -17.91
N LEU A 76 -19.20 8.66 -17.19
CA LEU A 76 -20.64 8.71 -16.95
C LEU A 76 -21.05 9.93 -16.12
N PHE A 77 -20.30 10.27 -15.06
CA PHE A 77 -20.54 11.49 -14.30
C PHE A 77 -20.37 12.76 -15.13
N THR A 78 -19.38 12.76 -16.03
CA THR A 78 -19.15 13.89 -16.93
C THR A 78 -20.31 14.05 -17.90
N GLN A 79 -20.79 12.96 -18.48
CA GLN A 79 -21.98 12.95 -19.34
C GLN A 79 -23.22 13.45 -18.58
N LEU A 80 -23.50 12.90 -17.40
CA LEU A 80 -24.63 13.31 -16.57
C LEU A 80 -24.60 14.82 -16.26
N ARG A 81 -23.42 15.37 -15.95
CA ARG A 81 -23.26 16.81 -15.73
C ARG A 81 -23.61 17.64 -16.97
N VAL A 82 -23.27 17.16 -18.17
CA VAL A 82 -23.63 17.82 -19.42
C VAL A 82 -25.15 17.78 -19.63
N GLU A 83 -25.77 16.62 -19.44
CA GLU A 83 -27.22 16.44 -19.59
C GLU A 83 -28.02 17.31 -18.59
N VAL A 84 -27.60 17.36 -17.32
CA VAL A 84 -28.22 18.23 -16.31
C VAL A 84 -28.10 19.71 -16.70
N LYS A 85 -26.96 20.13 -17.25
CA LYS A 85 -26.80 21.51 -17.77
C LYS A 85 -27.73 21.77 -18.94
N GLN A 86 -27.83 20.85 -19.89
CA GLN A 86 -28.74 20.97 -21.03
C GLN A 86 -30.21 21.03 -20.58
N LEU A 87 -30.59 20.20 -19.62
CA LEU A 87 -31.92 20.22 -19.02
C LEU A 87 -32.20 21.56 -18.32
N SER A 88 -31.23 22.07 -17.56
CA SER A 88 -31.33 23.38 -16.90
C SER A 88 -31.54 24.51 -17.92
N ILE A 89 -30.80 24.51 -19.02
CA ILE A 89 -30.98 25.47 -20.14
C ILE A 89 -32.38 25.31 -20.75
N LEU A 90 -32.80 24.08 -21.05
CA LEU A 90 -34.12 23.81 -21.63
C LEU A 90 -35.25 24.32 -20.73
N VAL A 91 -35.18 24.03 -19.43
CA VAL A 91 -36.19 24.44 -18.44
C VAL A 91 -36.16 25.95 -18.24
N ASN A 92 -34.99 26.54 -17.99
CA ASN A 92 -34.87 27.93 -17.58
C ASN A 92 -34.94 28.92 -18.76
N ASP A 93 -34.36 28.58 -19.91
CA ASP A 93 -34.27 29.51 -21.04
C ASP A 93 -35.37 29.32 -22.06
N LYS A 94 -35.83 28.10 -22.31
CA LYS A 94 -36.88 27.84 -23.30
C LYS A 94 -38.24 27.74 -22.62
N LEU A 95 -38.42 26.76 -21.75
CA LEU A 95 -39.73 26.45 -21.17
C LEU A 95 -40.30 27.60 -20.35
N ARG A 96 -39.50 28.19 -19.44
CA ARG A 96 -39.93 29.33 -18.61
C ARG A 96 -40.28 30.60 -19.41
N LYS A 97 -39.76 30.77 -20.63
CA LYS A 97 -40.12 31.93 -21.47
C LYS A 97 -41.48 31.78 -22.12
N TYR A 98 -41.84 30.56 -22.54
CA TYR A 98 -43.12 30.28 -23.21
C TYR A 98 -44.26 29.97 -22.24
N LEU A 99 -43.95 29.52 -21.03
CA LEU A 99 -44.96 29.26 -20.02
C LEU A 99 -45.43 30.56 -19.36
N PRO A 100 -46.75 30.78 -19.20
CA PRO A 100 -47.26 31.91 -18.45
C PRO A 100 -46.71 31.84 -17.02
N LYS A 101 -46.26 32.99 -16.50
CA LYS A 101 -45.79 33.12 -15.12
C LYS A 101 -46.98 32.95 -14.17
N GLY A 102 -47.37 31.70 -13.93
CA GLY A 102 -48.44 31.37 -13.00
C GLY A 102 -48.08 31.87 -11.60
N LYS A 103 -49.06 32.43 -10.89
CA LYS A 103 -48.93 32.80 -9.46
C LYS A 103 -48.87 31.57 -8.53
N LEU A 104 -48.69 30.38 -9.10
CA LEU A 104 -48.62 29.13 -8.34
C LEU A 104 -47.31 29.15 -7.57
N ARG A 105 -47.41 29.22 -6.24
CA ARG A 105 -46.27 29.05 -5.34
C ARG A 105 -45.64 27.70 -5.65
N ALA A 106 -44.35 27.68 -5.94
CA ALA A 106 -43.60 26.43 -6.00
C ALA A 106 -43.77 25.74 -4.65
N VAL A 107 -44.32 24.53 -4.65
CA VAL A 107 -44.28 23.64 -3.48
C VAL A 107 -42.85 23.15 -3.37
N SER A 108 -41.94 24.01 -2.91
CA SER A 108 -40.61 23.57 -2.55
C SER A 108 -40.75 22.67 -1.33
N PRO A 109 -40.16 21.46 -1.32
CA PRO A 109 -40.04 20.71 -0.07
C PRO A 109 -39.34 21.64 0.92
N GLN A 110 -40.00 21.90 2.06
CA GLN A 110 -39.42 22.72 3.12
C GLN A 110 -38.03 22.19 3.41
N LYS A 111 -37.05 23.07 3.24
CA LYS A 111 -35.67 22.87 3.61
C LYS A 111 -35.69 22.53 5.10
N LYS A 112 -35.65 21.23 5.45
CA LYS A 112 -35.35 20.81 6.82
C LYS A 112 -33.99 21.43 7.11
N GLU A 113 -33.96 22.29 8.11
CA GLU A 113 -32.74 22.87 8.64
C GLU A 113 -31.78 21.71 8.92
N GLU A 114 -30.63 21.74 8.25
CA GLU A 114 -29.50 20.88 8.59
C GLU A 114 -29.06 21.32 9.98
N GLU A 115 -29.42 20.53 10.98
CA GLU A 115 -28.83 20.58 12.32
C GLU A 115 -27.30 20.67 12.17
N PRO A 116 -26.65 21.62 12.88
CA PRO A 116 -25.20 21.75 12.81
C PRO A 116 -24.55 20.45 13.31
N TYR A 117 -23.85 19.79 12.40
CA TYR A 117 -23.01 18.64 12.73
C TYR A 117 -21.94 19.11 13.72
N ASP A 118 -22.10 18.69 14.97
CA ASP A 118 -21.17 18.96 16.06
C ASP A 118 -19.82 18.36 15.68
N SER A 119 -18.89 19.23 15.34
CA SER A 119 -17.53 18.91 14.92
C SER A 119 -16.63 18.97 16.13
N HIS A 120 -16.85 18.04 17.07
CA HIS A 120 -15.92 17.76 18.15
C HIS A 120 -15.61 16.27 18.16
N ASP A 121 -14.53 15.91 17.47
CA ASP A 121 -13.53 14.98 18.00
C ASP A 121 -12.25 15.07 17.15
N GLU A 122 -11.48 16.13 17.41
CA GLU A 122 -10.03 16.05 17.28
C GLU A 122 -9.49 15.26 18.47
N GLN A 123 -9.08 14.01 18.25
CA GLN A 123 -7.98 13.42 19.02
C GLN A 123 -7.00 12.71 18.07
N PRO A 124 -5.70 13.08 18.09
CA PRO A 124 -4.63 12.36 17.40
C PRO A 124 -3.90 11.41 18.39
N PRO A 125 -2.82 10.68 18.02
CA PRO A 125 -2.89 9.32 17.51
C PRO A 125 -1.97 8.35 18.29
N PHE A 126 -2.42 7.19 18.78
CA PHE A 126 -1.48 6.12 19.20
C PHE A 126 -2.05 4.70 19.07
N ALA A 127 -1.45 3.97 18.12
CA ALA A 127 -0.91 2.60 18.15
C ALA A 127 -1.55 1.43 18.95
N THR A 128 -1.41 0.26 18.30
CA THR A 128 -1.37 -1.14 18.79
C THR A 128 -2.68 -1.93 18.95
N GLY A 129 -2.89 -2.83 17.96
CA GLY A 129 -3.01 -4.27 18.22
C GLY A 129 -4.39 -4.87 18.51
N ALA A 130 -5.04 -5.44 17.48
CA ALA A 130 -5.70 -6.76 17.43
C ALA A 130 -6.69 -6.84 16.24
N PRO A 131 -6.88 -8.02 15.60
CA PRO A 131 -7.71 -8.15 14.41
C PRO A 131 -9.21 -8.25 14.76
N PRO A 132 -10.12 -7.55 14.06
CA PRO A 132 -11.54 -7.79 14.21
C PRO A 132 -12.01 -8.99 13.37
N SER A 133 -12.69 -9.88 14.10
CA SER A 133 -13.47 -11.02 13.64
C SER A 133 -14.56 -10.63 12.63
N VAL A 134 -14.84 -11.61 11.76
CA VAL A 134 -15.76 -11.61 10.63
C VAL A 134 -17.23 -11.45 11.06
N SER A 135 -17.97 -10.54 10.42
CA SER A 135 -19.43 -10.63 10.27
C SER A 135 -19.88 -9.79 9.07
N ALA A 136 -20.24 -10.46 7.98
CA ALA A 136 -20.72 -9.87 6.72
C ALA A 136 -22.19 -9.43 6.78
N PRO A 137 -22.62 -8.52 5.88
CA PRO A 137 -23.96 -8.54 5.29
C PRO A 137 -23.95 -8.44 3.73
N PRO A 138 -25.09 -8.70 3.06
CA PRO A 138 -25.16 -9.39 1.76
C PRO A 138 -25.04 -8.46 0.54
N SER A 139 -24.47 -8.97 -0.55
CA SER A 139 -24.43 -8.29 -1.86
C SER A 139 -25.54 -8.80 -2.81
N PRO A 140 -26.20 -7.91 -3.58
CA PRO A 140 -27.15 -8.28 -4.63
C PRO A 140 -26.47 -8.84 -5.89
N GLN A 141 -27.08 -9.91 -6.40
CA GLN A 141 -27.01 -10.55 -7.74
C GLN A 141 -27.02 -9.51 -8.89
N GLU A 142 -26.43 -9.62 -10.08
CA GLU A 142 -25.61 -10.59 -10.83
C GLU A 142 -25.29 -10.00 -12.24
N PRO A 143 -24.43 -10.61 -13.09
CA PRO A 143 -24.92 -11.61 -14.05
C PRO A 143 -24.07 -12.91 -14.04
N GLU A 144 -24.56 -13.99 -13.44
CA GLU A 144 -23.93 -15.33 -13.43
C GLU A 144 -24.07 -16.08 -14.76
N GLU A 145 -24.83 -15.55 -15.73
CA GLU A 145 -25.06 -16.22 -17.01
C GLU A 145 -23.75 -16.47 -17.79
N ASP A 146 -22.79 -15.53 -17.76
CA ASP A 146 -21.49 -15.70 -18.43
C ASP A 146 -20.58 -16.69 -17.70
N ASN A 147 -20.66 -16.77 -16.37
CA ASN A 147 -19.88 -17.72 -15.59
C ASN A 147 -20.41 -19.16 -15.78
N LEU A 148 -21.72 -19.34 -15.86
CA LEU A 148 -22.35 -20.63 -16.15
C LEU A 148 -21.98 -21.15 -17.54
N ALA A 149 -22.03 -20.29 -18.56
CA ALA A 149 -21.64 -20.67 -19.92
C ALA A 149 -20.16 -21.09 -20.01
N GLN A 150 -19.28 -20.42 -19.27
CA GLN A 150 -17.85 -20.75 -19.25
C GLN A 150 -17.56 -22.04 -18.49
N LEU A 151 -18.28 -22.30 -17.38
CA LEU A 151 -18.17 -23.55 -16.63
C LEU A 151 -18.71 -24.76 -17.40
N GLU A 152 -19.79 -24.58 -18.17
CA GLU A 152 -20.34 -25.65 -19.02
C GLU A 152 -19.36 -26.04 -20.15
N GLY A 153 -18.66 -25.06 -20.72
CA GLY A 153 -17.58 -25.30 -21.69
C GLY A 153 -16.44 -26.12 -21.09
N GLN A 154 -15.98 -25.73 -19.89
CA GLN A 154 -14.92 -26.44 -19.19
C GLN A 154 -15.29 -27.89 -18.84
N LEU A 155 -16.54 -28.16 -18.45
CA LEU A 155 -16.99 -29.52 -18.13
C LEU A 155 -17.07 -30.42 -19.37
N ARG A 156 -17.47 -29.89 -20.54
CA ARG A 156 -17.47 -30.66 -21.79
C ARG A 156 -16.06 -31.05 -22.22
N ASP A 157 -15.08 -30.17 -22.01
CA ASP A 157 -13.69 -30.48 -22.33
C ASP A 157 -13.12 -31.57 -21.41
N ILE A 158 -13.49 -31.56 -20.12
CA ILE A 158 -13.12 -32.62 -19.18
C ILE A 158 -13.78 -33.95 -19.56
N GLU A 159 -15.06 -33.96 -19.94
CA GLU A 159 -15.76 -35.17 -20.36
C GLU A 159 -15.12 -35.80 -21.60
N ARG A 160 -14.70 -34.99 -22.58
CA ARG A 160 -13.94 -35.46 -23.75
C ARG A 160 -12.60 -36.08 -23.37
N GLN A 161 -11.87 -35.47 -22.45
CA GLN A 161 -10.59 -36.02 -21.97
C GLN A 161 -10.77 -37.37 -21.27
N LEU A 162 -11.83 -37.53 -20.48
CA LEU A 162 -12.10 -38.77 -19.76
C LEU A 162 -12.63 -39.89 -20.67
N GLN A 163 -13.44 -39.58 -21.69
CA GLN A 163 -13.86 -40.59 -22.68
C GLN A 163 -12.70 -41.14 -23.52
N GLY A 164 -11.64 -40.35 -23.73
CA GLY A 164 -10.44 -40.79 -24.45
C GLY A 164 -9.47 -41.66 -23.63
N ILE A 165 -9.69 -41.81 -22.32
CA ILE A 165 -8.88 -42.63 -21.41
C ILE A 165 -9.54 -44.01 -21.17
N ARG A 166 -10.69 -44.28 -21.80
CA ARG A 166 -11.45 -45.53 -21.65
C ARG A 166 -11.16 -46.55 -22.74
#